data_AF-A0A531LSR9-F1
#
_entry.id   AF-A0A531LSR9-F1
#
_cell.length_a   1.000
_cell.length_b   1.000
_cell.length_c   1.000
_cell.angle_alpha   90.00
_cell.angle_beta   90.00
_cell.angle_gamma   90.00
#
_symmetry.space_group_name_H-M   'P 1'
#
loop_
_entity.id
_entity.type
_entity.pdbx_description
1 polymer ?
#
loop_
_entity_poly.entity_id
_entity_poly.type
_entity_poly.pdbx_seq_one_letter_code
_entity_poly.pdbx_strand_id
1 'polypeptide(L)'
;MTAISPTVDRAAARNTSIAVAEARARVRLRRRHALVIGLRLAILVVFLGLWELGADYNIIDPFFFASPSGIWQQIWSWVTEGTSQGPLWLQIYVTLEETFLGFVIGAVGGIAAGII
;
A
#
# COMPACT_ATOMS: atom_id res chain seq x y z
N MET A 1 -19.05 36.38 50.87
CA MET A 1 -17.58 36.20 50.73
C MET A 1 -17.32 34.69 50.67
N THR A 2 -17.41 34.11 49.48
CA THR A 2 -17.41 32.65 49.29
C THR A 2 -15.97 32.15 49.33
N ALA A 3 -15.58 31.47 50.40
CA ALA A 3 -14.26 30.89 50.53
C ALA A 3 -14.13 29.72 49.54
N ILE A 4 -13.39 29.93 48.45
CA ILE A 4 -13.00 28.87 47.52
C ILE A 4 -12.15 27.88 48.32
N SER A 5 -12.64 26.65 48.46
CA SER A 5 -11.97 25.62 49.24
C SER A 5 -10.67 25.20 48.53
N PRO A 6 -9.53 25.07 49.25
CA PRO A 6 -8.22 24.76 48.66
C PRO A 6 -8.17 23.40 47.94
N THR A 7 -9.18 22.54 48.14
CA THR A 7 -9.35 21.26 47.47
C THR A 7 -9.76 21.40 46.00
N VAL A 8 -10.61 22.39 45.67
CA VAL A 8 -11.11 22.64 44.31
C VAL A 8 -9.99 23.20 43.43
N ASP A 9 -9.22 24.17 43.94
CA ASP A 9 -8.07 24.73 43.23
C ASP A 9 -6.98 23.68 42.96
N ARG A 10 -6.76 22.77 43.91
CA ARG A 10 -5.80 21.66 43.73
C ARG A 10 -6.29 20.61 42.72
N ALA A 11 -7.59 20.35 42.66
CA ALA A 11 -8.17 19.45 41.67
C ALA A 11 -8.09 20.05 40.25
N ALA A 12 -8.40 21.34 40.10
CA ALA A 12 -8.28 22.08 38.84
C ALA A 12 -6.83 22.15 38.36
N ALA A 13 -5.88 22.48 39.25
CA ALA A 13 -4.45 22.48 38.91
C ALA A 13 -3.94 21.09 38.47
N ARG A 14 -4.43 20.02 39.12
CA ARG A 14 -4.09 18.63 38.76
C ARG A 14 -4.63 18.26 37.38
N ASN A 15 -5.89 18.56 37.08
CA ASN A 15 -6.50 18.28 35.78
C ASN A 15 -5.78 19.01 34.64
N THR A 16 -5.40 20.27 34.85
CA THR A 16 -4.60 21.03 33.89
C THR A 16 -3.22 20.41 33.68
N SER A 17 -2.56 19.94 34.75
CA SER A 17 -1.26 19.26 34.65
C SER A 17 -1.35 17.94 33.87
N ILE A 18 -2.42 17.17 34.04
CA ILE A 18 -2.70 15.93 33.30
C ILE A 18 -2.98 16.26 31.83
N ALA A 19 -3.82 17.24 31.53
CA ALA A 19 -4.12 17.66 30.17
C ALA A 19 -2.86 18.12 29.41
N VAL A 20 -1.97 18.87 30.07
CA VAL A 20 -0.68 19.29 29.50
C VAL A 20 0.25 18.10 29.30
N ALA A 21 0.29 17.14 30.24
CA ALA A 21 1.08 15.92 30.10
C ALA A 21 0.58 15.05 28.93
N GLU A 22 -0.73 14.89 28.78
CA GLU A 22 -1.35 14.18 27.67
C GLU A 22 -1.07 14.87 26.32
N ALA A 23 -1.20 16.20 26.25
CA ALA A 23 -0.90 16.95 25.03
C ALA A 23 0.57 16.75 24.61
N ARG A 24 1.50 16.83 25.58
CA ARG A 24 2.94 16.56 25.35
C ARG A 24 3.18 15.11 24.91
N ALA A 25 2.48 14.13 25.49
CA ALA A 25 2.58 12.73 25.10
C ALA A 25 2.09 12.49 23.66
N ARG A 26 0.94 13.07 23.28
CA ARG A 26 0.38 12.97 21.92
C ARG A 26 1.31 13.57 20.87
N VAL A 27 1.94 14.71 21.15
CA VAL A 27 2.93 15.32 20.24
C VAL A 27 4.16 14.42 20.08
N ARG A 28 4.66 13.81 21.16
CA ARG A 28 5.78 12.86 21.10
C ARG A 28 5.45 11.62 20.26
N LEU A 29 4.25 11.06 20.43
CA LEU A 29 3.79 9.91 19.64
C LEU A 29 3.66 10.25 18.16
N ARG A 30 3.05 11.39 17.81
CA ARG A 30 2.93 11.87 16.42
C ARG A 30 4.29 12.05 15.76
N ARG A 31 5.26 12.65 16.46
CA ARG A 31 6.64 12.80 15.96
C ARG A 31 7.32 11.46 15.72
N ARG A 32 7.17 10.50 16.65
CA ARG A 32 7.69 9.14 16.47
C ARG A 32 7.06 8.44 15.27
N HIS A 33 5.74 8.52 15.12
CA HIS A 33 5.04 7.96 13.96
C HIS A 33 5.51 8.59 12.65
N ALA A 34 5.62 9.92 12.58
CA ALA A 34 6.10 10.61 11.40
C ALA A 34 7.55 10.22 11.05
N LEU A 35 8.42 10.07 12.07
CA LEU A 35 9.79 9.60 11.88
C LEU A 35 9.81 8.16 11.34
N VAL A 36 9.02 7.26 11.92
CA VAL A 36 8.92 5.87 11.45
C VAL A 36 8.43 5.79 10.01
N ILE A 37 7.39 6.55 9.65
CA ILE A 37 6.89 6.61 8.27
C ILE A 37 7.95 7.19 7.35
N GLY A 38 8.62 8.28 7.76
CA GLY A 38 9.71 8.89 7.01
C GLY A 38 10.86 7.90 6.76
N LEU A 39 11.27 7.13 7.77
CA LEU A 39 12.30 6.10 7.61
C LEU A 39 11.85 4.96 6.70
N ARG A 40 10.60 4.50 6.81
CA ARG A 40 10.06 3.46 5.90
C ARG A 40 10.06 3.92 4.45
N LEU A 41 9.61 5.14 4.20
CA LEU A 41 9.65 5.75 2.86
C LEU A 41 11.08 5.96 2.39
N ALA A 42 11.99 6.42 3.26
CA ALA A 42 13.40 6.58 2.92
C ALA A 42 14.05 5.25 2.53
N ILE A 43 13.81 4.18 3.31
CA ILE A 43 14.30 2.83 2.99
C ILE A 43 13.75 2.36 1.65
N LEU A 44 12.45 2.55 1.40
CA LEU A 44 11.82 2.19 0.12
C LEU A 44 12.47 2.95 -1.05
N VAL A 45 12.64 4.26 -0.93
CA VAL A 45 13.23 5.10 -1.98
C VAL A 45 14.70 4.72 -2.21
N VAL A 46 15.47 4.50 -1.15
CA VAL A 46 16.88 4.06 -1.26
C VAL A 46 16.95 2.70 -1.94
N PHE A 47 16.10 1.75 -1.56
CA PHE A 47 16.06 0.42 -2.17
C PHE A 47 15.71 0.49 -3.65
N LEU A 48 14.65 1.20 -4.02
CA LEU A 48 14.24 1.38 -5.41
C LEU A 48 15.31 2.14 -6.22
N GLY A 49 15.93 3.17 -5.63
CA GLY A 49 17.01 3.92 -6.27
C GLY A 49 18.25 3.07 -6.51
N LEU A 50 18.68 2.27 -5.52
CA LEU A 50 19.80 1.34 -5.70
C LEU A 50 19.49 0.29 -6.77
N TRP A 51 18.25 -0.19 -6.84
CA TRP A 51 17.82 -1.14 -7.85
C TRP A 51 17.83 -0.53 -9.25
N GLU A 52 17.23 0.65 -9.44
CA GLU A 52 17.23 1.38 -10.71
C GLU A 52 18.66 1.63 -11.19
N LEU A 53 19.53 2.16 -10.31
CA LEU A 53 20.94 2.39 -10.64
C LEU A 53 21.68 1.08 -10.94
N GLY A 54 21.38 0.00 -10.21
CA GLY A 54 21.95 -1.32 -10.45
C GLY A 54 21.60 -1.89 -11.83
N ALA A 55 20.37 -1.64 -12.29
CA ALA A 55 19.92 -2.00 -13.63
C ALA A 55 20.54 -1.07 -14.71
N ASP A 56 20.51 0.24 -14.51
CA ASP A 56 21.04 1.21 -15.48
C ASP A 56 22.55 1.09 -15.70
N TYR A 57 23.32 0.85 -14.63
CA TYR A 57 24.77 0.66 -14.72
C TYR A 57 25.18 -0.75 -15.19
N ASN A 58 24.23 -1.61 -15.61
CA ASN A 58 24.48 -3.02 -16.00
C ASN A 58 25.25 -3.82 -14.93
N ILE A 59 25.16 -3.42 -13.66
CA ILE A 59 25.71 -4.21 -12.54
C ILE A 59 24.88 -5.49 -12.40
N ILE A 60 23.59 -5.38 -12.66
CA ILE A 60 22.63 -6.47 -12.77
C ILE A 60 22.11 -6.44 -14.20
N ASP A 61 22.15 -7.59 -14.89
CA ASP A 61 21.68 -7.67 -16.27
C ASP A 61 20.17 -7.28 -16.32
N PRO A 62 19.83 -6.19 -17.02
CA PRO A 62 18.44 -5.70 -17.13
C PRO A 62 17.48 -6.74 -17.72
N PHE A 63 18.00 -7.74 -18.42
CA PHE A 63 17.21 -8.85 -18.94
C PHE A 63 16.64 -9.74 -17.81
N PHE A 64 17.42 -9.98 -16.75
CA PHE A 64 16.99 -10.79 -15.61
C PHE A 64 16.28 -9.94 -14.54
N PHE A 65 16.70 -8.69 -14.38
CA PHE A 65 16.11 -7.76 -13.42
C PHE A 65 15.77 -6.44 -14.12
N ALA A 66 14.58 -6.38 -14.71
CA ALA A 66 14.08 -5.18 -15.36
C ALA A 66 14.07 -3.99 -14.38
N SER A 67 14.46 -2.81 -14.87
CA SER A 67 14.43 -1.58 -14.08
C SER A 67 12.98 -1.20 -13.74
N PRO A 68 12.71 -0.71 -12.53
CA PRO A 68 11.37 -0.27 -12.14
C PRO A 68 10.76 0.74 -13.12
N SER A 69 11.56 1.66 -13.68
CA SER A 69 11.08 2.60 -14.70
C SER A 69 10.73 1.93 -16.03
N GLY A 70 11.52 0.94 -16.47
CA GLY A 70 11.27 0.19 -17.69
C GLY A 70 9.97 -0.62 -17.62
N ILE A 71 9.72 -1.27 -16.47
CA ILE A 71 8.47 -1.98 -16.20
C ILE A 71 7.28 -1.03 -16.32
N TRP A 72 7.37 0.15 -15.70
CA TRP A 72 6.29 1.15 -15.73
C TRP A 72 5.99 1.64 -17.14
N GLN A 73 7.01 1.98 -17.91
CA GLN A 73 6.86 2.42 -19.31
C GLN A 73 6.22 1.33 -20.17
N GLN A 74 6.65 0.08 -19.99
CA GLN A 74 6.12 -1.05 -20.73
C GLN A 74 4.63 -1.30 -20.43
N ILE A 75 4.25 -1.27 -19.14
CA ILE A 75 2.84 -1.39 -18.72
C ILE A 75 2.02 -0.25 -19.32
N TRP A 76 2.53 0.98 -19.27
CA TRP A 76 1.82 2.14 -19.81
C TRP A 76 1.58 2.00 -21.32
N SER A 77 2.63 1.69 -22.09
CA SER A 77 2.53 1.44 -23.53
C SER A 77 1.54 0.31 -23.83
N TRP A 78 1.60 -0.80 -23.11
CA TRP A 78 0.65 -1.89 -23.30
C TRP A 78 -0.81 -1.53 -23.02
N VAL A 79 -1.05 -0.66 -22.04
CA VAL A 79 -2.39 -0.18 -21.70
C VAL A 79 -2.91 0.83 -22.73
N THR A 80 -2.06 1.74 -23.24
CA THR A 80 -2.49 2.83 -24.14
C THR A 80 -2.39 2.50 -25.62
N GLU A 81 -1.33 1.82 -26.03
CA GLU A 81 -0.99 1.52 -27.42
C GLU A 81 -1.33 0.07 -27.77
N GLY A 82 -1.53 -0.78 -26.75
CA GLY A 82 -1.74 -2.22 -26.92
C GLY A 82 -0.42 -2.98 -27.02
N THR A 83 -0.52 -4.30 -27.12
CA THR A 83 0.63 -5.18 -27.36
C THR A 83 0.76 -5.47 -28.86
N SER A 84 1.87 -6.07 -29.27
CA SER A 84 2.07 -6.61 -30.63
C SER A 84 1.01 -7.64 -31.04
N GLN A 85 0.24 -8.17 -30.08
CA GLN A 85 -0.83 -9.14 -30.26
C GLN A 85 -2.24 -8.52 -30.12
N GLY A 86 -2.35 -7.19 -30.05
CA GLY A 86 -3.60 -6.46 -29.84
C GLY A 86 -3.76 -5.87 -28.44
N PRO A 87 -4.92 -5.29 -28.12
CA PRO A 87 -5.16 -4.62 -26.83
C PRO A 87 -5.04 -5.61 -25.66
N LEU A 88 -4.15 -5.34 -24.69
CA LEU A 88 -3.90 -6.23 -23.55
C LEU A 88 -5.20 -6.49 -22.75
N TRP A 89 -6.05 -5.47 -22.62
CA TRP A 89 -7.36 -5.60 -21.97
C TRP A 89 -8.28 -6.62 -22.62
N LEU A 90 -8.24 -6.76 -23.94
CA LEU A 90 -9.07 -7.73 -24.65
C LEU A 90 -8.65 -9.16 -24.29
N GLN A 91 -7.34 -9.43 -24.22
CA GLN A 91 -6.82 -10.75 -23.86
C GLN A 91 -7.20 -11.12 -22.43
N ILE A 92 -7.01 -10.21 -21.48
CA ILE A 92 -7.42 -10.42 -20.08
C ILE A 92 -8.92 -10.70 -20.00
N TYR A 93 -9.73 -9.91 -20.71
CA TYR A 93 -11.18 -10.06 -20.72
C TYR A 93 -11.60 -11.42 -21.25
N VAL A 94 -11.09 -11.83 -22.42
CA VAL A 94 -11.43 -13.12 -23.04
C VAL A 94 -11.00 -14.29 -22.17
N THR A 95 -9.80 -14.28 -21.58
CA THR A 95 -9.35 -15.36 -20.70
C THR A 95 -10.20 -15.46 -19.42
N LEU A 96 -10.60 -14.33 -18.84
CA LEU A 96 -11.50 -14.31 -17.70
C LEU A 96 -12.90 -14.83 -18.07
N GLU A 97 -13.40 -14.46 -19.24
CA GLU A 97 -14.67 -14.95 -19.78
C GLU A 97 -14.63 -16.47 -19.97
N GLU A 98 -13.60 -16.99 -20.63
CA GLU A 98 -13.40 -18.44 -20.81
C GLU A 98 -13.29 -19.19 -19.47
N THR A 99 -12.55 -18.63 -18.51
CA THR A 99 -12.41 -19.22 -17.18
C THR A 99 -13.75 -19.24 -16.44
N PHE A 100 -14.50 -18.15 -16.52
CA PHE A 100 -15.80 -18.03 -15.88
C PHE A 100 -16.82 -18.99 -16.48
N LEU A 101 -16.89 -19.09 -17.81
CA LEU A 101 -17.75 -20.04 -18.51
C LEU A 101 -17.37 -21.48 -18.18
N GLY A 102 -16.09 -21.81 -18.21
CA GLY A 102 -15.58 -23.13 -17.81
C GLY A 102 -15.95 -23.49 -16.37
N PHE A 103 -15.82 -22.53 -15.45
CA PHE A 103 -16.23 -22.71 -14.05
C PHE A 103 -17.74 -22.96 -13.93
N VAL A 104 -18.59 -22.19 -14.61
CA VAL A 104 -20.04 -22.36 -14.57
C VAL A 104 -20.45 -23.71 -15.14
N ILE A 105 -19.93 -24.09 -16.31
CA ILE A 105 -20.22 -25.37 -16.96
C ILE A 105 -19.75 -26.52 -16.07
N GLY A 106 -18.53 -26.43 -15.53
CA GLY A 106 -17.98 -27.44 -14.63
C GLY A 106 -18.76 -27.57 -13.32
N ALA A 107 -19.17 -26.47 -12.71
CA ALA A 107 -19.97 -26.46 -11.49
C ALA A 107 -21.35 -27.08 -11.72
N VAL A 108 -22.06 -26.67 -12.76
CA VAL A 108 -23.39 -27.21 -13.10
C VAL A 108 -23.28 -28.70 -13.46
N GLY A 109 -22.32 -29.07 -14.30
CA GLY A 109 -22.07 -30.47 -14.67
C GLY A 109 -21.70 -31.34 -13.47
N GLY A 110 -20.84 -30.84 -12.58
CA GLY A 110 -20.45 -31.54 -11.35
C GLY A 110 -21.61 -31.72 -10.37
N ILE A 111 -22.46 -30.70 -10.20
CA ILE A 111 -23.67 -30.80 -9.38
C ILE A 111 -24.62 -31.85 -9.97
N ALA A 112 -24.88 -31.80 -11.27
CA ALA A 112 -25.78 -32.75 -11.93
C ALA A 112 -25.27 -34.20 -11.80
N ALA A 113 -23.98 -34.42 -12.07
CA ALA A 113 -23.35 -35.74 -11.96
C ALA A 113 -23.22 -36.25 -10.52
N GLY A 114 -23.15 -35.37 -9.51
CA GLY A 114 -23.09 -35.75 -8.10
C GLY A 114 -24.45 -36.07 -7.49
N ILE A 115 -25.54 -35.54 -8.06
CA ILE A 115 -26.91 -35.81 -7.61
C ILE A 115 -27.46 -37.11 -8.21
N ILE A 116 -27.11 -37.41 -9.46
CA ILE A 116 -27.47 -38.67 -10.16
C ILE A 116 -26.69 -39.84 -9.58
#